data_AF-A0AAV2IIU2-F1
#
_entry.id   AF-A0AAV2IIU2-F1
#
_cell.length_a   1.000
_cell.length_b   1.000
_cell.length_c   1.000
_cell.angle_alpha   90.00
_cell.angle_beta   90.00
_cell.angle_gamma   90.00
#
_symmetry.space_group_name_H-M   'P 1'
#
loop_
_entity.id
_entity.type
_entity.pdbx_description
1 polymer ?
#
loop_
_entity_poly.entity_id
_entity_poly.type
_entity_poly.pdbx_seq_one_letter_code
_entity_poly.pdbx_strand_id
1 'polypeptide(L)'
;MSRCVKSGGKKLCFFSDSMIRGQLLGHEKTPIDVIKMDIESSEWASVPQMIEAGELNNVRQLLIEYHVTSSARDYLLPRLKVMQAIEKAGFKKFYVHKNYACATNINGYPIARTACYEVHYLKR
;
A
#
# COMPACT_ATOMS: atom_id res chain seq x y z
N MET A 1 10.22 -15.99 -14.21
CA MET A 1 11.61 -16.50 -14.03
C MET A 1 12.04 -16.11 -12.62
N SER A 2 12.31 -17.06 -11.72
CA SER A 2 12.75 -16.74 -10.36
C SER A 2 14.19 -16.23 -10.40
N ARG A 3 14.46 -15.03 -9.89
CA ARG A 3 15.81 -14.47 -9.80
C ARG A 3 16.30 -14.61 -8.37
N CYS A 4 17.39 -15.33 -8.15
CA CYS A 4 17.94 -15.48 -6.81
C CYS A 4 19.32 -14.84 -6.69
N VAL A 5 19.55 -14.12 -5.59
CA VAL A 5 20.82 -13.47 -5.24
C VAL A 5 21.35 -14.10 -3.95
N LYS A 6 22.65 -14.35 -3.90
CA LYS A 6 23.32 -14.78 -2.66
C LYS A 6 23.90 -13.56 -1.95
N SER A 7 23.58 -13.38 -0.68
CA SER A 7 24.15 -12.34 0.18
C SER A 7 24.36 -12.87 1.59
N GLY A 8 25.58 -12.74 2.12
CA GLY A 8 25.92 -13.15 3.50
C GLY A 8 25.60 -14.62 3.84
N GLY A 9 25.77 -15.54 2.89
CA GLY A 9 25.46 -16.97 3.07
C GLY A 9 23.97 -17.34 2.94
N LYS A 10 23.07 -16.36 2.81
CA LYS A 10 21.63 -16.59 2.56
C LYS A 10 21.31 -16.40 1.07
N LYS A 11 20.37 -17.21 0.56
CA LYS A 11 19.85 -17.09 -0.81
C LYS A 11 18.50 -16.38 -0.77
N LEU A 12 18.46 -15.18 -1.32
CA LEU A 12 17.22 -14.42 -1.49
C LEU A 12 16.68 -14.70 -2.89
N CYS A 13 15.40 -15.06 -3.03
CA CYS A 13 14.78 -15.32 -4.33
C CYS A 13 13.60 -14.38 -4.53
N PHE A 14 13.57 -13.74 -5.69
CA PHE A 14 12.46 -12.93 -6.17
C PHE A 14 11.57 -13.81 -7.05
N PHE A 15 10.29 -13.79 -6.73
CA PHE A 15 9.26 -14.49 -7.46
C PHE A 15 8.24 -13.47 -7.95
N SER A 16 7.83 -13.58 -9.21
CA SER A 16 6.73 -12.76 -9.72
C SER A 16 5.40 -13.28 -9.18
N ASP A 17 4.39 -12.40 -9.11
CA ASP A 17 3.02 -12.78 -8.74
C ASP A 17 2.52 -13.96 -9.58
N SER A 18 2.73 -13.91 -10.90
CA SER A 18 2.39 -15.00 -11.83
C SER A 18 3.03 -16.34 -11.50
N MET A 19 4.25 -16.34 -10.95
CA MET A 19 4.95 -17.58 -10.61
C MET A 19 4.40 -18.17 -9.32
N ILE A 20 4.19 -17.34 -8.30
CA ILE A 20 3.60 -17.76 -7.02
C ILE A 20 2.19 -18.29 -7.27
N ARG A 21 1.36 -17.50 -7.95
CA ARG A 21 -0.04 -17.84 -8.16
C ARG A 21 -0.22 -18.95 -9.17
N GLY A 22 0.51 -18.96 -10.29
CA GLY A 22 0.36 -20.03 -11.29
C GLY A 22 1.02 -21.33 -10.85
N GLN A 23 2.34 -21.29 -10.65
CA GLN A 23 3.15 -22.51 -10.55
C GLN A 23 3.19 -23.10 -9.14
N LEU A 24 3.16 -22.26 -8.10
CA LEU A 24 3.27 -22.73 -6.72
C LEU A 24 1.91 -23.01 -6.07
N LEU A 25 0.89 -22.18 -6.35
CA LEU A 25 -0.38 -22.22 -5.63
C LEU A 25 -1.62 -22.52 -6.51
N GLY A 26 -1.54 -22.43 -7.84
CA GLY A 26 -2.67 -22.68 -8.74
C GLY A 26 -3.79 -21.61 -8.71
N HIS A 27 -3.52 -20.40 -8.22
CA HIS A 27 -4.43 -19.26 -8.08
C HIS A 27 -4.34 -18.21 -9.20
N GLU A 28 -3.73 -18.51 -10.35
CA GLU A 28 -3.52 -17.55 -11.45
C GLU A 28 -4.84 -16.93 -11.96
N LYS A 29 -5.92 -17.72 -11.96
CA LYS A 29 -7.24 -17.30 -12.43
C LYS A 29 -8.15 -16.74 -11.35
N THR A 30 -7.71 -16.71 -10.09
CA THR A 30 -8.53 -16.28 -8.95
C THR A 30 -8.20 -14.83 -8.61
N PRO A 31 -9.10 -13.85 -8.84
CA PRO A 31 -8.85 -12.46 -8.47
C PRO A 31 -8.49 -12.32 -6.98
N ILE A 32 -7.65 -11.34 -6.65
CA ILE A 32 -7.37 -11.03 -5.25
C ILE A 32 -8.51 -10.15 -4.74
N ASP A 33 -9.28 -10.66 -3.79
CA ASP A 33 -10.41 -9.91 -3.23
C ASP A 33 -9.93 -8.69 -2.43
N VAL A 34 -8.88 -8.87 -1.63
CA VAL A 34 -8.40 -7.86 -0.69
C VAL A 34 -6.88 -7.91 -0.59
N ILE A 35 -6.23 -6.76 -0.73
CA ILE A 35 -4.86 -6.52 -0.28
C ILE A 35 -4.91 -5.56 0.89
N LYS A 36 -4.27 -5.90 2.02
CA LYS A 36 -3.98 -4.96 3.11
C LYS A 36 -2.48 -4.69 3.18
N MET A 37 -2.11 -3.42 3.24
CA MET A 37 -0.73 -2.97 3.41
C MET A 37 -0.65 -1.93 4.53
N ASP A 38 0.41 -2.02 5.31
CA ASP A 38 0.83 -0.98 6.26
C ASP A 38 2.06 -0.29 5.66
N ILE A 39 1.97 1.02 5.41
CA ILE A 39 2.98 1.78 4.67
C ILE A 39 3.59 2.85 5.58
N GLU A 40 4.86 2.65 5.93
CA GLU A 40 5.57 3.49 6.89
C GLU A 40 6.50 4.49 6.20
N SER A 41 7.37 4.00 5.29
CA SER A 41 8.44 4.82 4.71
C SER A 41 8.79 4.40 3.28
N SER A 42 9.69 3.45 3.11
CA SER A 42 10.20 3.08 1.78
C SER A 42 9.12 2.45 0.90
N GLU A 43 8.03 1.91 1.47
CA GLU A 43 6.94 1.31 0.68
C GLU A 43 6.13 2.35 -0.11
N TRP A 44 6.21 3.64 0.25
CA TRP A 44 5.53 4.71 -0.49
C TRP A 44 5.94 4.75 -1.98
N ALA A 45 7.21 4.42 -2.28
CA ALA A 45 7.71 4.35 -3.64
C ALA A 45 7.26 3.10 -4.40
N SER A 46 6.86 2.04 -3.70
CA SER A 46 6.41 0.78 -4.29
C SER A 46 5.00 0.88 -4.87
N VAL A 47 4.11 1.67 -4.28
CA VAL A 47 2.71 1.77 -4.75
C VAL A 47 2.60 2.27 -6.20
N PRO A 48 3.28 3.36 -6.61
CA PRO A 48 3.28 3.77 -8.01
C PRO A 48 3.84 2.69 -8.95
N GLN A 49 4.89 1.97 -8.55
CA GLN A 49 5.48 0.91 -9.36
C GLN A 49 4.52 -0.27 -9.53
N MET A 50 3.79 -0.66 -8.47
CA MET A 50 2.77 -1.70 -8.54
C MET A 50 1.62 -1.31 -9.48
N ILE A 51 1.23 -0.03 -9.48
CA ILE A 51 0.23 0.49 -10.43
C ILE A 51 0.76 0.42 -11.85
N GLU A 52 1.96 0.92 -12.10
CA GLU A 52 2.59 0.96 -13.43
C GLU A 52 2.83 -0.44 -14.01
N ALA A 53 3.28 -1.38 -13.18
CA ALA A 53 3.48 -2.78 -13.56
C ALA A 53 2.16 -3.57 -13.73
N GLY A 54 1.01 -2.98 -13.39
CA GLY A 54 -0.29 -3.63 -13.51
C GLY A 54 -0.57 -4.68 -12.43
N GLU A 55 0.22 -4.73 -11.36
CA GLU A 55 0.08 -5.71 -10.26
C GLU A 55 -1.25 -5.53 -9.52
N LEU A 56 -1.82 -4.32 -9.54
CA LEU A 56 -3.13 -4.03 -8.94
C LEU A 56 -4.31 -4.25 -9.90
N ASN A 57 -4.08 -4.78 -11.12
CA ASN A 57 -5.14 -4.92 -12.12
C ASN A 57 -6.22 -5.92 -11.70
N ASN A 58 -5.83 -7.03 -11.07
CA ASN A 58 -6.74 -8.10 -10.67
C ASN A 58 -7.07 -8.08 -9.16
N VAL A 59 -7.07 -6.89 -8.55
CA VAL A 59 -7.34 -6.67 -7.12
C VAL A 59 -8.68 -5.94 -6.97
N ARG A 60 -9.61 -6.48 -6.18
CA ARG A 60 -10.93 -5.87 -5.96
C ARG A 60 -10.91 -4.79 -4.89
N GLN A 61 -10.22 -5.02 -3.78
CA GLN A 61 -10.11 -4.07 -2.67
C GLN A 61 -8.66 -3.85 -2.27
N LEU A 62 -8.35 -2.60 -1.94
CA LEU A 62 -7.04 -2.17 -1.50
C LEU A 62 -7.22 -1.41 -0.18
N LEU A 63 -6.67 -1.95 0.90
CA LEU A 63 -6.71 -1.40 2.24
C LEU A 63 -5.30 -0.92 2.58
N ILE A 64 -5.12 0.38 2.82
CA ILE A 64 -3.80 0.92 3.11
C ILE A 64 -3.83 1.70 4.40
N GLU A 65 -2.98 1.33 5.35
CA GLU A 65 -2.67 2.16 6.51
C GLU A 65 -1.55 3.14 6.15
N TYR A 66 -1.82 4.42 6.38
CA TYR A 66 -0.86 5.50 6.17
C TYR A 66 -0.52 6.17 7.50
N HIS A 67 0.76 6.47 7.68
CA HIS A 67 1.26 7.26 8.80
C HIS A 67 1.60 8.68 8.34
N VAL A 68 1.04 9.69 9.02
CA VAL A 68 1.25 11.13 8.75
C VAL A 68 2.07 11.72 9.89
N THR A 69 3.39 11.61 9.78
CA THR A 69 4.34 12.00 10.83
C THR A 69 4.90 13.42 10.67
N SER A 70 4.62 14.09 9.55
CA SER A 70 5.07 15.45 9.27
C SER A 70 4.06 16.23 8.44
N SER A 71 4.01 17.54 8.66
CA SER A 71 3.22 18.49 7.88
C SER A 71 4.05 19.22 6.82
N ALA A 72 5.34 18.89 6.67
CA ALA A 72 6.21 19.53 5.70
C ALA A 72 5.77 19.18 4.26
N ARG A 73 5.92 20.16 3.34
CA ARG A 73 5.42 20.03 1.96
C ARG A 73 6.10 18.90 1.20
N ASP A 74 7.41 18.77 1.36
CA ASP A 74 8.25 17.71 0.77
C ASP A 74 7.88 16.32 1.28
N TYR A 75 7.37 16.22 2.50
CA TYR A 75 6.81 14.99 3.06
C TYR A 75 5.40 14.68 2.53
N LEU A 76 4.49 15.67 2.55
CA LEU A 76 3.07 15.47 2.22
C LEU A 76 2.82 15.34 0.72
N LEU A 77 3.46 16.16 -0.10
CA LEU A 77 3.15 16.25 -1.54
C LEU A 77 3.39 14.92 -2.27
N PRO A 78 4.49 14.18 -2.06
CA PRO A 78 4.68 12.87 -2.69
C PRO A 78 3.60 11.86 -2.27
N ARG A 79 3.21 11.83 -0.99
CA ARG A 79 2.18 10.92 -0.47
C ARG A 79 0.81 11.20 -1.07
N LEU A 80 0.44 12.49 -1.18
CA LEU A 80 -0.78 12.92 -1.87
C LEU A 80 -0.79 12.50 -3.34
N LYS A 81 0.36 12.56 -4.04
CA LYS A 81 0.47 12.06 -5.41
C LYS A 81 0.25 10.56 -5.51
N VAL A 82 0.73 9.77 -4.55
CA VAL A 82 0.47 8.32 -4.47
C VAL A 82 -1.03 8.06 -4.30
N MET A 83 -1.69 8.77 -3.37
CA MET A 83 -3.14 8.65 -3.17
C MET A 83 -3.92 9.00 -4.45
N GLN A 84 -3.51 10.05 -5.16
CA GLN A 84 -4.10 10.40 -6.47
C GLN A 84 -3.86 9.32 -7.52
N ALA A 85 -2.68 8.69 -7.55
CA ALA A 85 -2.38 7.60 -8.48
C ALA A 85 -3.26 6.38 -8.23
N ILE A 86 -3.45 5.99 -6.96
CA ILE A 86 -4.41 4.94 -6.57
C ILE A 86 -5.80 5.25 -7.10
N GLU A 87 -6.28 6.49 -6.90
CA GLU A 87 -7.62 6.89 -7.35
C GLU A 87 -7.78 6.93 -8.88
N LYS A 88 -6.70 7.25 -9.61
CA LYS A 88 -6.64 7.18 -11.08
C LYS A 88 -6.59 5.75 -11.60
N ALA A 89 -6.04 4.82 -10.83
CA ALA A 89 -6.03 3.39 -11.15
C ALA A 89 -7.39 2.68 -10.94
N GLY A 90 -8.45 3.43 -10.64
CA GLY A 90 -9.83 2.91 -10.51
C GLY A 90 -10.27 2.60 -9.08
N PHE A 91 -9.37 2.70 -8.09
CA PHE A 91 -9.68 2.47 -6.69
C PHE A 91 -10.35 3.68 -6.06
N LYS A 92 -11.57 3.53 -5.54
CA LYS A 92 -12.30 4.61 -4.88
C LYS A 92 -12.39 4.35 -3.39
N LYS A 93 -12.00 5.36 -2.61
CA LYS A 93 -12.12 5.35 -1.17
C LYS A 93 -13.59 5.26 -0.78
N PHE A 94 -13.94 4.29 0.05
CA PHE A 94 -15.31 4.12 0.57
C PHE A 94 -15.37 4.19 2.09
N TYR A 95 -14.25 3.97 2.78
CA TYR A 95 -14.19 4.04 4.24
C TYR A 95 -12.80 4.46 4.72
N VAL A 96 -12.75 5.13 5.87
CA VAL A 96 -11.53 5.51 6.57
C VAL A 96 -11.71 5.20 8.04
N HIS A 97 -10.86 4.32 8.57
CA HIS A 97 -10.76 4.08 10.00
C HIS A 97 -9.59 4.88 10.59
N LYS A 98 -9.86 5.49 11.75
CA LYS A 98 -8.86 6.24 12.53
C LYS A 98 -8.23 5.28 13.53
N ASN A 99 -6.96 4.93 13.32
CA ASN A 99 -6.25 4.07 14.26
C ASN A 99 -5.66 4.92 15.39
N TYR A 100 -6.22 4.85 16.60
CA TYR A 100 -5.77 5.66 17.74
C TYR A 100 -4.50 5.14 18.43
N ALA A 101 -3.88 4.05 17.94
CA ALA A 101 -2.58 3.58 18.46
C ALA A 101 -1.48 4.64 18.35
N CYS A 102 -1.59 5.55 17.38
CA CYS A 102 -0.68 6.69 17.17
C CYS A 102 -1.41 8.03 17.41
N ALA A 103 -2.01 8.14 18.59
CA ALA A 103 -2.62 9.38 19.04
C ALA A 103 -1.59 10.54 19.05
N THR A 104 -2.00 11.70 18.56
CA THR A 104 -1.17 12.89 18.49
C THR A 104 -1.94 14.13 18.92
N ASN A 105 -1.28 15.01 19.67
CA ASN A 105 -1.83 16.29 20.06
C ASN A 105 -1.39 17.35 19.05
N ILE A 106 -2.37 17.97 18.40
CA ILE A 106 -2.11 19.04 17.43
C ILE A 106 -2.42 20.37 18.10
N ASN A 107 -1.46 21.30 18.09
CA ASN A 107 -1.65 22.64 18.64
C ASN A 107 -2.90 23.30 18.05
N GLY A 108 -3.76 23.85 18.91
CA GLY A 108 -5.02 24.47 18.51
C GLY A 108 -6.21 23.51 18.40
N TYR A 109 -6.02 22.20 18.61
CA TYR A 109 -7.12 21.23 18.66
C TYR A 109 -7.38 20.77 20.11
N PRO A 110 -8.64 20.80 20.57
CA PRO A 110 -8.99 20.44 21.95
C PRO A 110 -9.03 18.94 22.22
N ILE A 111 -8.86 18.11 21.18
CA ILE A 111 -9.00 16.65 21.25
C ILE A 111 -7.84 16.01 20.50
N ALA A 112 -7.25 14.96 21.10
CA ALA A 112 -6.24 14.14 20.45
C ALA A 112 -6.72 13.65 19.08
N ARG A 113 -5.84 13.80 18.08
CA ARG A 113 -6.02 13.27 16.73
C ARG A 113 -5.23 11.98 16.59
N THR A 114 -5.24 11.40 15.40
CA THR A 114 -4.37 10.28 15.05
C THR A 114 -3.48 10.66 13.86
N ALA A 115 -2.27 10.11 13.85
CA ALA A 115 -1.37 10.13 12.71
C ALA A 115 -1.61 8.95 11.74
N CYS A 116 -2.36 7.91 12.13
CA CYS A 116 -2.53 6.68 11.37
C CYS A 116 -3.98 6.54 10.88
N TYR A 117 -4.08 6.33 9.57
CA TYR A 117 -5.36 6.22 8.89
C TYR A 117 -5.36 4.96 8.04
N GLU A 118 -6.27 4.04 8.35
CA GLU A 118 -6.57 2.91 7.49
C GLU A 118 -7.60 3.37 6.45
N VAL A 119 -7.18 3.45 5.19
CA VAL A 119 -8.01 3.90 4.09
C VAL A 119 -8.39 2.72 3.21
N HIS A 120 -9.70 2.54 3.06
CA HIS A 120 -10.27 1.39 2.37
C HIS A 120 -10.75 1.82 1.00
N TYR A 121 -10.20 1.18 -0.04
CA TYR A 121 -10.54 1.43 -1.43
C TYR A 121 -11.20 0.21 -2.07
N LEU A 122 -12.20 0.47 -2.92
CA LEU A 122 -12.87 -0.51 -3.77
C LEU A 122 -12.63 -0.16 -5.23
N LYS A 123 -12.27 -1.15 -6.04
CA LYS A 123 -12.06 -0.98 -7.47
C LYS A 123 -13.39 -0.91 -8.21
N ARG A 124 -13.56 0.11 -9.06
CA ARG A 124 -14.72 0.27 -9.94
C ARG A 124 -14.52 -0.41 -11.29
#